data_AF-A0A9P3N3T4-F1
#
_entry.id   AF-A0A9P3N3T4-F1
#
_cell.length_a   1.000
_cell.length_b   1.000
_cell.length_c   1.000
_cell.angle_alpha   90.00
_cell.angle_beta   90.00
_cell.angle_gamma   90.00
#
_symmetry.space_group_name_H-M   'P 1'
#
loop_
_entity.id
_entity.type
_entity.pdbx_description
1 polymer ?
#
loop_
_entity_poly.entity_id
_entity_poly.type
_entity_poly.pdbx_seq_one_letter_code
_entity_poly.pdbx_strand_id
1 'polypeptide(L)'
;LDWYLDNVGPILREEGVAVLDPYLLFLSRDLPEVYQRLRCRALYHALLFTSEILGLGLNAVERLHAEGPYVALHLSFQDRNVLRSSCVYDSETARMVQEWFATHHMRMQSDSGAASQQKLAGLCPLSPNEVTRILQAC
;
A
#
# COMPACT_ATOMS: atom_id res chain seq x y z
N LEU A 1 -22.63 -8.62 15.14
CA LEU A 1 -23.60 -7.51 15.23
C LEU A 1 -24.08 -7.38 16.67
N ASP A 2 -24.48 -8.50 17.28
CA ASP A 2 -24.97 -8.58 18.67
C ASP A 2 -24.04 -7.91 19.69
N TRP A 3 -22.73 -8.18 19.63
CA TRP A 3 -21.75 -7.50 20.51
C TRP A 3 -21.81 -5.98 20.44
N TYR A 4 -21.98 -5.39 19.24
CA TYR A 4 -22.08 -3.93 19.09
C TYR A 4 -23.39 -3.39 19.66
N LEU A 5 -24.50 -4.08 19.45
CA LEU A 5 -25.80 -3.67 19.97
C LEU A 5 -25.83 -3.73 21.50
N ASP A 6 -25.18 -4.73 22.08
CA ASP A 6 -25.15 -4.96 23.52
C ASP A 6 -24.16 -4.03 24.25
N ASN A 7 -23.01 -3.72 23.64
CA ASN A 7 -21.94 -2.98 24.31
C ASN A 7 -21.86 -1.50 23.88
N VAL A 8 -22.15 -1.17 22.62
CA VAL A 8 -22.08 0.21 22.11
C VAL A 8 -23.47 0.87 22.11
N GLY A 9 -24.52 0.09 21.88
CA GLY A 9 -25.91 0.58 21.87
C GLY A 9 -26.35 1.33 23.13
N PRO A 10 -26.07 0.82 24.35
CA PRO A 10 -26.41 1.55 25.59
C PRO A 10 -25.67 2.88 25.71
N ILE A 11 -24.37 2.91 25.42
CA ILE A 11 -23.54 4.13 25.50
C ILE A 11 -24.05 5.19 24.53
N LEU A 12 -24.37 4.81 23.29
CA LEU A 12 -24.94 5.73 22.31
C LEU A 12 -26.31 6.30 22.73
N ARG A 13 -27.12 5.52 23.46
CA ARG A 13 -28.42 5.98 23.96
C ARG A 13 -28.29 6.94 25.14
N GLU A 14 -27.29 6.74 25.99
CA GLU A 14 -27.04 7.57 27.17
C GLU A 14 -26.28 8.85 26.83
N GLU A 15 -25.16 8.74 26.12
CA GLU A 15 -24.22 9.83 25.87
C GLU A 15 -24.46 10.53 24.53
N GLY A 16 -25.25 9.93 23.63
CA GLY A 16 -25.52 10.45 22.27
C GLY A 16 -24.33 10.36 21.31
N VAL A 17 -23.12 10.14 21.81
CA VAL A 17 -21.88 10.02 21.03
C VAL A 17 -21.06 8.84 21.58
N ALA A 18 -20.49 8.04 20.68
CA ALA A 18 -19.51 7.02 21.03
C ALA A 18 -18.25 7.19 20.18
N VAL A 19 -17.08 7.19 20.82
CA VAL A 19 -15.78 7.21 20.15
C VAL A 19 -15.25 5.77 20.09
N LEU A 20 -14.92 5.30 18.89
CA LEU A 20 -14.33 4.00 18.67
C LEU A 20 -12.83 4.16 18.41
N ASP A 21 -11.99 3.89 19.40
CA ASP A 21 -10.53 4.04 19.35
C ASP A 21 -9.85 2.78 19.91
N PRO A 22 -8.87 2.15 19.22
CA PRO A 22 -8.34 2.46 17.88
C PRO A 22 -9.20 1.91 16.74
N TYR A 23 -9.72 2.83 15.91
CA TYR A 23 -10.57 2.56 14.74
C TYR A 23 -9.92 1.63 13.69
N LEU A 24 -8.59 1.59 13.64
CA LEU A 24 -7.85 0.84 12.61
C LEU A 24 -7.87 -0.69 12.79
N LEU A 25 -8.27 -1.20 13.96
CA LEU A 25 -8.16 -2.62 14.29
C LEU A 25 -9.45 -3.44 14.12
N PHE A 26 -10.60 -2.81 13.84
CA PHE A 26 -11.90 -3.50 13.95
C PHE A 26 -12.54 -3.98 12.64
N LEU A 27 -12.03 -3.59 11.46
CA LEU A 27 -12.53 -4.17 10.22
C LEU A 27 -11.74 -5.44 9.93
N SER A 28 -12.25 -6.57 10.45
CA SER A 28 -11.67 -7.90 10.31
C SER A 28 -11.05 -8.10 8.91
N ARG A 29 -9.83 -8.63 8.87
CA ARG A 29 -9.21 -9.07 7.62
C ARG A 29 -9.97 -10.25 7.01
N ASP A 30 -10.77 -10.94 7.83
CA ASP A 30 -11.54 -12.14 7.48
C ASP A 30 -13.02 -11.83 7.27
N LEU A 31 -13.34 -10.76 6.52
CA LEU A 31 -14.69 -10.55 6.01
C LEU A 31 -14.90 -11.32 4.71
N PRO A 32 -16.11 -11.84 4.44
CA PRO A 32 -16.47 -12.35 3.13
C PRO A 32 -16.16 -11.33 2.02
N GLU A 33 -15.72 -11.83 0.87
CA GLU A 33 -15.18 -11.02 -0.22
C GLU A 33 -16.11 -9.86 -0.64
N VAL A 34 -17.43 -10.11 -0.68
CA VAL A 34 -18.42 -9.08 -1.02
C VAL A 34 -18.35 -7.86 -0.09
N TYR A 35 -18.14 -8.08 1.20
CA TYR A 35 -18.01 -7.01 2.18
C TYR A 35 -16.65 -6.33 2.10
N GLN A 36 -15.58 -7.08 1.77
CA GLN A 36 -14.28 -6.48 1.51
C GLN A 36 -14.32 -5.53 0.32
N ARG A 37 -14.97 -5.94 -0.79
CA ARG A 37 -15.14 -5.09 -1.97
C ARG A 37 -15.99 -3.86 -1.67
N LEU A 38 -17.09 -4.02 -0.95
CA LEU A 38 -17.94 -2.91 -0.54
C LEU A 38 -17.16 -1.92 0.35
N ARG A 39 -16.40 -2.42 1.32
CA ARG A 39 -15.53 -1.62 2.19
C ARG A 39 -14.52 -0.82 1.38
N CYS A 40 -13.78 -1.48 0.47
CA CYS A 40 -12.81 -0.80 -0.39
C CYS A 40 -13.47 0.29 -1.24
N ARG A 41 -14.63 0.02 -1.83
CA ARG A 41 -15.36 1.01 -2.63
C ARG A 41 -15.84 2.20 -1.79
N ALA A 42 -16.42 1.95 -0.62
CA ALA A 42 -16.87 3.00 0.28
C ALA A 42 -15.70 3.87 0.75
N LEU A 43 -14.59 3.26 1.17
CA LEU A 43 -13.38 3.97 1.57
C LEU A 43 -12.78 4.77 0.42
N TYR A 44 -12.73 4.21 -0.80
CA TYR A 44 -12.23 4.92 -1.97
C TYR A 44 -13.04 6.19 -2.28
N HIS A 45 -14.36 6.12 -2.20
CA HIS A 45 -15.22 7.30 -2.42
C HIS A 45 -15.18 8.31 -1.27
N ALA A 46 -14.89 7.85 -0.04
CA ALA A 46 -14.76 8.72 1.12
C ALA A 46 -13.38 9.39 1.23
N LEU A 47 -12.32 8.71 0.77
CA LEU A 47 -10.94 9.20 0.76
C LEU A 47 -10.70 10.10 -0.45
N LEU A 48 -11.27 11.30 -0.40
CA LEU A 48 -11.04 12.35 -1.38
C LEU A 48 -9.91 13.26 -0.90
N PHE A 49 -9.03 13.65 -1.82
CA PHE A 49 -8.10 14.75 -1.56
C PHE A 49 -8.86 16.06 -1.38
N THR A 50 -8.30 16.99 -0.62
CA THR A 50 -8.85 18.35 -0.58
C THR A 50 -8.76 18.98 -1.97
N SER A 51 -9.61 19.97 -2.24
CA SER A 51 -9.63 20.69 -3.51
C SER A 51 -8.26 21.26 -3.90
N GLU A 52 -7.48 21.70 -2.92
CA GLU A 52 -6.15 22.27 -3.12
C GLU A 52 -5.16 21.21 -3.60
N ILE A 53 -5.11 20.05 -2.93
CA ILE A 53 -4.20 18.95 -3.31
C ILE A 53 -4.60 18.40 -4.69
N LEU A 54 -5.90 18.22 -4.94
CA LEU A 54 -6.39 17.76 -6.22
C LEU A 54 -6.03 18.74 -7.34
N GLY A 55 -6.21 20.05 -7.11
CA GLY A 55 -5.85 21.09 -8.08
C GLY A 55 -4.37 21.11 -8.42
N LEU A 56 -3.48 20.94 -7.42
CA LEU A 56 -2.05 20.82 -7.66
C LEU A 56 -1.70 19.58 -8.50
N GLY A 57 -2.31 18.44 -8.20
CA GLY A 57 -2.10 17.19 -8.95
C GLY A 57 -2.56 17.31 -10.40
N LEU A 58 -3.74 17.87 -10.63
CA LEU A 58 -4.29 18.09 -11.98
C LEU A 58 -3.40 19.04 -12.80
N ASN A 59 -2.95 20.15 -12.20
CA ASN A 59 -2.06 21.10 -12.89
C ASN A 59 -0.73 20.44 -13.30
N ALA A 60 -0.16 19.59 -12.44
CA ALA A 60 1.05 18.85 -12.76
C ALA A 60 0.82 17.90 -13.95
N VAL A 61 -0.29 17.17 -13.96
CA VAL A 61 -0.67 16.25 -15.05
C VAL A 61 -0.91 17.01 -16.36
N GLU A 62 -1.59 18.16 -16.32
CA GLU A 62 -1.82 19.01 -17.49
C GLU A 62 -0.50 19.47 -18.13
N ARG A 63 0.48 19.88 -17.32
CA ARG A 63 1.81 20.26 -17.82
C ARG A 63 2.54 19.10 -18.47
N LEU A 64 2.54 17.92 -17.82
CA LEU A 64 3.17 16.72 -18.38
C LEU A 64 2.56 16.36 -19.74
N HIS A 65 1.22 16.41 -19.86
CA HIS A 65 0.53 16.17 -21.13
C HIS A 65 0.87 17.20 -22.21
N ALA A 66 1.07 18.47 -21.83
CA ALA A 66 1.46 19.51 -22.78
C ALA A 66 2.88 19.30 -23.35
N GLU A 67 3.77 18.67 -22.57
CA GLU A 67 5.14 18.34 -23.00
C GLU A 67 5.20 17.04 -23.84
N GLY A 68 4.22 16.15 -23.70
CA GLY A 68 4.06 14.98 -24.55
C GLY A 68 3.55 13.73 -23.81
N PRO A 69 3.64 12.55 -24.44
CA PRO A 69 3.37 11.28 -23.77
C PRO A 69 4.31 11.08 -22.58
N TYR A 70 3.79 10.59 -21.45
CA TYR A 70 4.58 10.29 -20.26
C TYR A 70 4.21 8.94 -19.64
N VAL A 71 5.14 8.40 -18.85
CA VAL A 71 4.95 7.18 -18.05
C VAL A 71 5.08 7.54 -16.57
N ALA A 72 4.10 7.12 -15.75
CA ALA A 72 4.15 7.30 -14.31
C ALA A 72 4.52 5.97 -13.62
N LEU A 73 5.61 5.96 -12.86
CA LEU A 73 6.09 4.79 -12.12
C LEU A 73 6.12 5.08 -10.61
N HIS A 74 5.42 4.27 -9.83
CA HIS A 74 5.52 4.32 -8.37
C HIS A 74 6.62 3.37 -7.88
N LEU A 75 7.76 3.93 -7.46
CA LEU A 75 8.89 3.17 -6.94
C LEU A 75 8.70 2.93 -5.45
N SER A 76 8.11 1.80 -5.09
CA SER A 76 7.85 1.42 -3.69
C SER A 76 9.05 0.73 -3.02
N PHE A 77 10.28 1.08 -3.39
CA PHE A 77 11.53 0.49 -2.88
C PHE A 77 11.91 1.08 -1.51
N GLN A 78 11.04 0.86 -0.52
CA GLN A 78 11.24 1.26 0.86
C GLN A 78 11.56 0.05 1.72
N ASP A 79 12.35 0.22 2.78
CA ASP A 79 12.80 -0.85 3.68
C ASP A 79 11.67 -1.78 4.12
N ARG A 80 10.53 -1.22 4.55
CA ARG A 80 9.37 -2.01 4.98
C ARG A 80 8.79 -2.90 3.88
N ASN A 81 8.75 -2.40 2.65
CA ASN A 81 8.21 -3.15 1.52
C ASN A 81 9.16 -4.28 1.14
N VAL A 82 10.47 -3.97 1.07
CA VAL A 82 11.52 -4.96 0.77
C VAL A 82 11.60 -6.04 1.85
N LEU A 83 11.50 -5.67 3.13
CA LEU A 83 11.50 -6.62 4.25
C LEU A 83 10.30 -7.56 4.26
N ARG A 84 9.11 -7.05 3.91
CA ARG A 84 7.85 -7.80 4.00
C ARG A 84 7.61 -8.69 2.78
N SER A 85 8.15 -8.34 1.62
CA SER A 85 7.81 -8.99 0.36
C SER A 85 8.58 -10.30 0.11
N SER A 86 9.59 -10.64 0.92
CA SER A 86 10.44 -11.84 0.71
C SER A 86 10.91 -12.00 -0.75
N CYS A 87 11.06 -10.89 -1.48
CA CYS A 87 11.31 -10.93 -2.92
C CYS A 87 12.77 -11.28 -3.19
N VAL A 88 12.98 -11.98 -4.31
CA VAL A 88 14.30 -12.27 -4.85
C VAL A 88 14.63 -11.22 -5.90
N TYR A 89 15.76 -10.55 -5.69
CA TYR A 89 16.31 -9.55 -6.61
C TYR A 89 17.54 -10.10 -7.33
N ASP A 90 17.97 -9.41 -8.40
CA ASP A 90 19.25 -9.67 -9.04
C ASP A 90 20.42 -9.55 -8.05
N SER A 91 21.57 -10.17 -8.38
CA SER A 91 22.71 -10.29 -7.46
C SER A 91 23.22 -8.94 -6.95
N GLU A 92 23.19 -7.91 -7.79
CA GLU A 92 23.61 -6.56 -7.42
C GLU A 92 22.65 -5.92 -6.43
N THR A 93 21.35 -5.91 -6.75
CA THR A 93 20.30 -5.36 -5.87
C THR A 93 20.24 -6.14 -4.56
N ALA A 94 20.36 -7.48 -4.61
CA ALA A 94 20.38 -8.32 -3.42
C ALA A 94 21.56 -7.98 -2.50
N ARG A 95 22.76 -7.75 -3.06
CA ARG A 95 23.92 -7.30 -2.29
C ARG A 95 23.67 -5.95 -1.62
N MET A 96 23.15 -4.97 -2.37
CA MET A 96 22.84 -3.64 -1.82
C MET A 96 21.81 -3.71 -0.69
N VAL A 97 20.75 -4.49 -0.86
CA VAL A 97 19.72 -4.70 0.18
C VAL A 97 20.32 -5.37 1.41
N GLN A 98 21.18 -6.38 1.24
CA GLN A 98 21.85 -7.06 2.36
C GLN A 98 22.76 -6.11 3.14
N GLU A 99 23.59 -5.31 2.46
CA GLU A 99 24.48 -4.32 3.08
C GLU A 99 23.67 -3.24 3.82
N TRP A 100 22.63 -2.71 3.20
CA TRP A 100 21.75 -1.72 3.79
C TRP A 100 21.05 -2.27 5.05
N PHE A 101 20.53 -3.50 5.01
CA PHE A 101 19.85 -4.09 6.15
C PHE A 101 20.81 -4.47 7.27
N ALA A 102 22.02 -4.92 6.96
CA ALA A 102 23.06 -5.18 7.96
C ALA A 102 23.42 -3.91 8.74
N THR A 103 23.60 -2.78 8.05
CA THR A 103 23.93 -1.49 8.68
C THR A 103 22.80 -0.92 9.53
N HIS A 104 21.55 -1.26 9.22
CA HIS A 104 20.36 -0.80 9.95
C HIS A 104 19.81 -1.84 10.94
N HIS A 105 20.54 -2.92 11.20
CA HIS A 105 20.12 -4.01 12.10
C HIS A 105 18.76 -4.64 11.74
N MET A 106 18.43 -4.67 10.44
CA MET A 106 17.21 -5.26 9.93
C MET A 106 17.48 -6.69 9.41
N ARG A 107 16.48 -7.58 9.56
CA ARG A 107 16.57 -8.96 9.08
C ARG A 107 15.44 -9.24 8.12
N MET A 108 15.79 -9.70 6.91
CA MET A 108 14.81 -10.20 5.93
C MET A 108 13.93 -11.28 6.59
N GLN A 109 12.62 -11.23 6.31
CA GLN A 109 11.74 -12.34 6.68
C GLN A 109 12.17 -13.59 5.91
N SER A 110 12.12 -14.75 6.58
CA SER A 110 12.51 -16.02 5.98
C SER A 110 11.76 -16.28 4.68
N ASP A 111 12.47 -16.81 3.69
CA ASP A 111 11.92 -17.13 2.39
C ASP A 111 10.72 -18.07 2.54
N SER A 112 9.55 -17.59 2.13
CA SER A 112 8.29 -18.36 2.18
C SER A 112 8.13 -19.28 0.95
N GLY A 113 9.10 -19.30 0.03
CA GLY A 113 9.00 -20.03 -1.24
C GLY A 113 8.02 -19.40 -2.23
N ALA A 114 7.43 -18.25 -1.89
CA ALA A 114 6.42 -17.56 -2.68
C ALA A 114 6.97 -16.37 -3.49
N ALA A 115 8.28 -16.13 -3.48
CA ALA A 115 8.89 -14.92 -4.06
C ALA A 115 8.48 -14.67 -5.53
N SER A 116 8.45 -15.72 -6.37
CA SER A 116 8.00 -15.62 -7.76
C SER A 116 6.52 -15.26 -7.89
N GLN A 117 5.67 -15.81 -7.01
CA GLN A 117 4.23 -15.50 -7.00
C GLN A 117 3.98 -14.07 -6.53
N GLN A 118 4.71 -13.61 -5.52
CA GLN A 118 4.65 -12.22 -5.05
C GLN A 118 5.05 -11.23 -6.15
N LYS A 119 6.07 -11.58 -6.93
CA LYS A 119 6.52 -10.75 -8.05
C LYS A 119 5.46 -10.64 -9.15
N LEU A 120 4.87 -11.76 -9.54
CA LEU A 120 3.77 -11.79 -10.53
C LEU A 120 2.53 -11.06 -10.04
N ALA A 121 2.27 -11.07 -8.72
CA ALA A 121 1.16 -10.34 -8.10
C ALA A 121 1.43 -8.82 -7.94
N GLY A 122 2.59 -8.31 -8.37
CA GLY A 122 2.96 -6.90 -8.21
C GLY A 122 3.28 -6.50 -6.78
N LEU A 123 3.57 -7.46 -5.90
CA LEU A 123 3.89 -7.23 -4.49
C LEU A 123 5.38 -7.02 -4.25
N CYS A 124 6.23 -7.29 -5.25
CA CYS A 124 7.64 -6.97 -5.21
C CYS A 124 7.90 -5.54 -5.70
N PRO A 125 8.59 -4.71 -4.90
CA PRO A 125 9.22 -3.50 -5.42
C PRO A 125 10.08 -3.81 -6.66
N LEU A 126 10.08 -2.93 -7.65
CA LEU A 126 10.94 -3.06 -8.82
C LEU A 126 12.39 -2.75 -8.44
N SER A 127 13.34 -3.58 -8.90
CA SER A 127 14.76 -3.25 -8.76
C SER A 127 15.16 -2.09 -9.69
N PRO A 128 16.26 -1.37 -9.40
CA PRO A 128 16.76 -0.32 -10.30
C PRO A 128 16.96 -0.79 -11.75
N ASN A 129 17.42 -2.03 -11.93
CA ASN A 129 17.59 -2.64 -13.25
C ASN A 129 16.25 -2.88 -13.96
N GLU A 130 15.21 -3.29 -13.22
CA GLU A 130 13.87 -3.50 -13.77
C GLU A 130 13.21 -2.19 -14.18
N VAL A 131 13.34 -1.16 -13.35
CA VAL A 131 12.88 0.21 -13.68
C VAL A 131 13.56 0.70 -14.95
N THR A 132 14.87 0.52 -15.06
CA THR A 132 15.64 0.92 -16.25
C THR A 132 15.14 0.21 -17.51
N ARG A 133 14.90 -1.10 -17.44
CA ARG A 133 14.38 -1.87 -18.58
C ARG A 133 12.99 -1.43 -19.01
N ILE A 134 12.10 -1.12 -18.06
CA ILE A 134 10.76 -0.60 -18.36
C ILE A 134 10.88 0.75 -19.09
N LEU A 135 11.73 1.65 -18.59
CA LEU A 135 11.94 2.96 -19.20
C LEU A 135 12.56 2.87 -20.60
N GLN A 136 13.42 1.88 -20.87
CA GLN A 136 13.99 1.64 -22.20
C GLN A 136 12.99 1.04 -23.21
N ALA A 137 11.93 0.40 -22.71
CA ALA A 137 10.91 -0.24 -23.55
C ALA A 137 9.74 0.70 -23.90
N CYS A 138 9.74 1.92 -23.36
CA CYS A 138 8.77 2.98 -23.62
C CYS A 138 9.33 3.97 -24.64
#